data_AF-B2ZS72-F1
#
_entry.id   AF-B2ZS72-F1
#
_cell.length_a   1.000
_cell.length_b   1.000
_cell.length_c   1.000
_cell.angle_alpha   90.00
_cell.angle_beta   90.00
_cell.angle_gamma   90.00
#
_symmetry.space_group_name_H-M   'P 1'
#
loop_
_entity.id
_entity.type
_entity.pdbx_description
1 polymer ?
#
loop_
_entity_poly.entity_id
_entity_poly.type
_entity_poly.pdbx_seq_one_letter_code
_entity_poly.pdbx_strand_id
1 'polypeptide(L)'
;AMMAASAFFFLSMNSFDNKWKTSILVSGLITFIAAVHYWYMRDYWATNATSPTFFRYVDWVLTVPLMCVEFYLILKAAGATKQLMWKMIFASAVMLVTGYIGE
;
A
#
# COMPACT_ATOMS: atom_id res chain seq x y z
N ALA A 1 -14.66 -1.01 -4.01
CA ALA A 1 -13.61 -0.74 -5.01
C ALA A 1 -12.33 -1.53 -4.71
N MET A 2 -11.66 -1.29 -3.59
CA MET A 2 -10.36 -1.93 -3.26
C MET A 2 -10.40 -3.47 -3.26
N MET A 3 -11.46 -4.07 -2.71
CA MET A 3 -11.63 -5.53 -2.78
C MET A 3 -11.73 -6.08 -4.21
N ALA A 4 -12.47 -5.39 -5.08
CA ALA A 4 -12.60 -5.82 -6.48
C ALA A 4 -11.25 -5.69 -7.23
N ALA A 5 -10.49 -4.64 -6.94
CA ALA A 5 -9.13 -4.48 -7.46
C ALA A 5 -8.19 -5.58 -6.98
N SER A 6 -8.25 -5.96 -5.70
CA SER A 6 -7.47 -7.07 -5.16
C SER A 6 -7.80 -8.39 -5.85
N ALA A 7 -9.09 -8.69 -6.03
CA ALA A 7 -9.53 -9.86 -6.79
C ALA A 7 -9.02 -9.82 -8.23
N PHE A 8 -9.10 -8.66 -8.90
CA PHE A 8 -8.55 -8.49 -10.24
C PHE A 8 -7.05 -8.78 -10.29
N PHE A 9 -6.24 -8.21 -9.39
CA PHE A 9 -4.79 -8.42 -9.40
C PHE A 9 -4.40 -9.88 -9.12
N PHE A 10 -5.07 -10.55 -8.17
CA PHE A 10 -4.78 -11.95 -7.89
C PHE A 10 -5.21 -12.89 -9.02
N LEU A 11 -6.37 -12.65 -9.64
CA LEU A 11 -6.87 -13.48 -10.73
C LEU A 11 -6.12 -13.23 -12.04
N SER A 12 -5.65 -12.01 -12.28
CA SER A 12 -4.88 -11.64 -13.48
C SER A 12 -3.39 -12.00 -13.39
N MET A 13 -2.89 -12.50 -12.25
CA MET A 13 -1.46 -12.77 -12.04
C MET A 13 -0.83 -13.71 -13.08
N ASN A 14 -1.60 -14.68 -13.59
CA ASN A 14 -1.12 -15.61 -14.63
C ASN A 14 -1.11 -15.02 -16.04
N SER A 15 -1.76 -13.87 -16.26
CA SER A 15 -1.79 -13.17 -17.55
C SER A 15 -0.56 -12.28 -17.78
N PHE A 16 0.33 -12.14 -16.78
CA PHE A 16 1.53 -11.31 -16.86
C PHE A 16 2.82 -12.14 -16.95
N ASP A 17 3.83 -11.56 -17.61
CA ASP A 17 5.17 -12.12 -17.66
C ASP A 17 5.74 -12.36 -16.25
N ASN A 18 6.57 -13.40 -16.11
CA ASN A 18 7.20 -13.77 -14.83
C ASN A 18 7.97 -12.61 -14.17
N LYS A 19 8.53 -11.67 -14.97
CA LYS A 19 9.25 -10.49 -14.45
C LYS A 19 8.36 -9.51 -13.69
N TRP A 20 7.04 -9.49 -13.96
CA TRP A 20 6.08 -8.56 -13.36
C TRP A 20 5.20 -9.18 -12.29
N LYS A 21 5.18 -10.51 -12.17
CA LYS A 21 4.32 -11.22 -11.20
C LYS A 21 4.50 -10.73 -9.77
N THR A 22 5.72 -10.45 -9.35
CA THR A 22 5.99 -9.90 -8.02
C THR A 22 5.37 -8.50 -7.86
N SER A 23 5.41 -7.66 -8.90
CA SER A 23 4.77 -6.33 -8.87
C SER A 23 3.26 -6.46 -8.70
N ILE A 24 2.61 -7.30 -9.52
CA ILE A 24 1.16 -7.52 -9.48
C ILE A 24 0.70 -8.09 -8.14
N LEU A 25 1.50 -9.02 -7.57
CA LEU A 25 1.22 -9.58 -6.26
C LEU A 25 1.26 -8.49 -5.17
N VAL A 26 2.25 -7.59 -5.20
CA VAL A 26 2.34 -6.47 -4.26
C VAL A 26 1.14 -5.51 -4.44
N SER A 27 0.72 -5.18 -5.66
CA SER A 27 -0.49 -4.37 -5.90
C SER A 27 -1.76 -5.05 -5.33
N GLY A 28 -1.86 -6.37 -5.47
CA GLY A 28 -2.94 -7.17 -4.89
C GLY A 28 -2.95 -7.14 -3.36
N LEU A 29 -1.77 -7.20 -2.72
CA LEU A 29 -1.63 -7.06 -1.26
C LEU A 29 -2.02 -5.67 -0.78
N ILE A 30 -1.54 -4.61 -1.44
CA ILE A 30 -1.86 -3.21 -1.07
C ILE A 30 -3.37 -2.99 -1.11
N THR A 31 -4.02 -3.37 -2.21
CA THR A 31 -5.47 -3.22 -2.36
C THR A 31 -6.28 -4.10 -1.42
N PHE A 32 -5.76 -5.28 -1.06
CA PHE A 32 -6.39 -6.14 -0.05
C PHE A 32 -6.33 -5.52 1.36
N ILE A 33 -5.15 -5.06 1.78
CA ILE A 33 -4.94 -4.41 3.08
C ILE A 33 -5.84 -3.17 3.19
N ALA A 34 -5.87 -2.34 2.15
CA ALA A 34 -6.74 -1.17 2.10
C ALA A 34 -8.22 -1.56 2.19
N ALA A 35 -8.67 -2.62 1.50
CA ALA A 35 -10.05 -3.09 1.56
C ALA A 35 -10.48 -3.47 2.99
N VAL A 36 -9.62 -4.19 3.71
CA VAL A 36 -9.85 -4.58 5.11
C VAL A 36 -9.90 -3.34 6.01
N HIS A 37 -8.95 -2.41 5.87
CA HIS A 37 -8.93 -1.19 6.69
C HIS A 37 -10.13 -0.29 6.41
N TYR A 38 -10.58 -0.18 5.15
CA TYR A 38 -11.81 0.54 4.82
C TYR A 38 -13.05 -0.04 5.49
N TRP A 39 -13.15 -1.36 5.62
CA TRP A 39 -14.26 -1.96 6.37
C TRP A 39 -14.20 -1.63 7.85
N TYR A 40 -13.04 -1.75 8.50
CA TYR A 40 -12.90 -1.36 9.91
C TYR A 40 -13.22 0.11 10.14
N MET A 41 -12.73 1.00 9.27
CA MET A 41 -13.01 2.43 9.35
C MET A 41 -14.50 2.74 9.15
N ARG A 42 -15.18 2.03 8.24
CA ARG A 42 -16.62 2.17 8.02
C ARG A 42 -17.41 1.81 9.28
N ASP A 43 -17.08 0.69 9.90
CA ASP A 43 -17.79 0.21 11.09
C ASP A 43 -17.50 1.11 12.30
N TYR A 44 -16.26 1.61 12.42
CA TYR A 44 -15.90 2.60 13.43
C TYR A 44 -16.69 3.90 13.27
N TRP A 45 -16.79 4.44 12.05
CA TRP A 45 -17.57 5.63 11.76
C TRP A 45 -19.06 5.41 12.06
N ALA A 46 -19.63 4.27 11.67
CA ALA A 46 -21.02 3.94 11.93
C ALA A 46 -21.37 3.90 13.43
N THR A 47 -20.41 3.54 14.27
CA THR A 47 -20.62 3.44 15.73
C THR A 47 -20.33 4.76 16.45
N ASN A 48 -19.26 5.46 16.06
CA ASN A 48 -18.73 6.58 16.84
C ASN A 48 -19.08 7.95 16.26
N ALA A 49 -19.49 8.02 14.99
CA ALA A 49 -19.67 9.27 14.26
C ALA A 49 -18.46 10.22 14.38
N THR A 50 -17.26 9.65 14.48
CA THR A 50 -15.96 10.36 14.44
C THR A 50 -15.00 9.72 13.44
N SER A 51 -14.24 10.53 12.71
CA SER A 51 -13.32 10.02 11.69
C SER A 51 -12.16 9.24 12.31
N PRO A 52 -11.89 7.99 11.89
CA PRO A 52 -10.83 7.17 12.47
C PRO A 52 -9.44 7.51 11.90
N THR A 53 -8.84 8.63 12.32
CA THR A 53 -7.48 9.03 11.87
C THR A 53 -6.44 7.97 12.21
N PHE A 54 -6.47 7.39 13.41
CA PHE A 54 -5.54 6.34 13.82
C PHE A 54 -5.52 5.13 12.86
N PHE A 55 -6.70 4.61 12.47
CA PHE A 55 -6.76 3.49 11.54
C PHE A 55 -6.22 3.83 10.15
N ARG A 56 -6.31 5.09 9.73
CA ARG A 56 -5.68 5.57 8.47
C ARG A 56 -4.15 5.52 8.57
N TYR A 57 -3.57 5.99 9.67
CA TYR A 57 -2.11 5.92 9.85
C TYR A 57 -1.60 4.49 9.94
N VAL A 58 -2.35 3.56 10.57
CA VAL A 58 -1.99 2.14 10.57
C VAL A 58 -2.01 1.55 9.15
N ASP A 59 -3.05 1.84 8.37
CA ASP A 59 -3.12 1.44 6.95
C ASP A 59 -1.93 2.00 6.16
N TRP A 60 -1.59 3.28 6.34
CA TRP A 60 -0.52 3.94 5.61
C TRP A 60 0.87 3.43 5.98
N VAL A 61 1.12 3.12 7.25
CA VAL A 61 2.39 2.51 7.68
C VAL A 61 2.62 1.16 7.01
N LEU A 62 1.56 0.43 6.67
CA LEU A 62 1.65 -0.84 5.94
C LEU A 62 1.72 -0.65 4.42
N THR A 63 0.82 0.16 3.86
CA THR A 63 0.62 0.28 2.41
C THR A 63 1.65 1.19 1.74
N VAL A 64 2.11 2.26 2.37
CA VAL A 64 3.04 3.21 1.76
C VAL A 64 4.43 2.61 1.52
N PRO A 65 5.04 1.86 2.47
CA PRO A 65 6.27 1.14 2.19
C PRO A 65 6.11 0.09 1.08
N LEU A 66 4.98 -0.61 1.02
CA LEU A 66 4.69 -1.57 -0.05
C LEU A 66 4.58 -0.88 -1.42
N MET A 67 3.96 0.30 -1.50
CA MET A 67 3.95 1.11 -2.73
C MET A 67 5.37 1.55 -3.14
N CYS A 68 6.24 1.85 -2.18
CA CYS A 68 7.65 2.14 -2.46
C CYS A 68 8.39 0.92 -3.04
N VAL A 69 8.10 -0.28 -2.52
CA VAL A 69 8.64 -1.55 -3.04
C VAL A 69 8.12 -1.80 -4.45
N GLU A 70 6.82 -1.62 -4.70
CA GLU A 70 6.21 -1.76 -6.02
C GLU A 70 6.85 -0.83 -7.05
N PHE A 71 6.98 0.45 -6.72
CA PHE A 71 7.62 1.44 -7.58
C PHE A 71 9.09 1.07 -7.87
N TYR A 72 9.82 0.60 -6.86
CA TYR A 72 11.17 0.09 -7.04
C TYR A 72 11.22 -1.13 -7.96
N LEU A 73 10.29 -2.09 -7.85
CA LEU A 73 10.25 -3.27 -8.73
C LEU A 73 10.10 -2.86 -10.21
N ILE A 74 9.35 -1.79 -10.48
CA ILE A 74 9.23 -1.22 -11.83
C ILE A 74 10.54 -0.57 -12.27
N LEU A 75 11.10 0.32 -11.44
CA LEU A 75 12.34 1.02 -11.77
C LEU A 75 13.58 0.12 -11.83
N LYS A 76 13.55 -1.04 -11.16
CA LYS A 76 14.62 -2.05 -11.23
C LYS A 76 14.85 -2.50 -12.67
N ALA A 77 13.80 -2.56 -13.50
CA ALA A 77 13.92 -2.87 -14.92
C ALA A 77 14.71 -1.81 -15.70
N ALA A 78 14.78 -0.57 -15.18
CA ALA A 78 15.55 0.54 -15.73
C ALA A 78 16.90 0.77 -15.00
N GLY A 79 17.32 -0.16 -14.14
CA GLY A 79 18.62 -0.10 -13.46
C GLY A 79 18.63 0.57 -12.08
N ALA A 80 17.47 0.77 -11.44
CA ALA A 80 17.43 1.32 -10.09
C ALA A 80 18.11 0.41 -9.06
N THR A 81 18.78 1.03 -8.09
CA THR A 81 19.50 0.33 -7.03
C THR A 81 18.60 0.09 -5.80
N LYS A 82 18.91 -0.94 -5.02
CA LYS A 82 18.25 -1.20 -3.73
C LYS A 82 18.34 -0.02 -2.76
N GLN A 83 19.36 0.83 -2.90
CA GLN A 83 19.51 2.03 -2.09
C GLN A 83 18.37 3.03 -2.32
N LEU A 84 17.86 3.15 -3.56
CA LEU A 84 16.71 4.00 -3.86
C LEU A 84 15.45 3.52 -3.11
N MET A 85 15.20 2.21 -3.11
CA MET A 85 14.07 1.60 -2.38
C MET A 85 14.11 1.96 -0.89
N TRP A 86 15.26 1.76 -0.23
CA TRP A 86 15.41 2.07 1.19
C TRP A 86 15.30 3.56 1.49
N LYS A 87 15.83 4.43 0.61
CA LYS A 87 15.63 5.88 0.73
C LYS A 87 14.16 6.26 0.67
N MET A 88 13.38 5.67 -0.24
CA MET A 88 11.95 5.91 -0.35
C MET A 88 11.17 5.41 0.88
N ILE A 89 11.47 4.20 1.36
CA ILE A 89 10.83 3.64 2.57
C ILE A 89 11.14 4.51 3.80
N PHE A 90 12.38 4.99 3.93
CA PHE A 90 12.73 5.88 5.03
C PHE A 90 12.03 7.24 4.91
N ALA A 91 12.03 7.83 3.71
CA ALA A 91 11.34 9.09 3.46
C ALA A 91 9.83 8.98 3.72
N SER A 92 9.20 7.85 3.38
CA SER A 92 7.78 7.63 3.65
C SER A 92 7.50 7.47 5.14
N ALA A 93 8.37 6.79 5.89
CA ALA A 93 8.24 6.73 7.36
C ALA A 93 8.33 8.12 7.99
N VAL A 94 9.30 8.95 7.58
CA VAL A 94 9.43 10.33 8.06
C VAL A 94 8.19 11.16 7.72
N MET A 95 7.67 11.04 6.50
CA MET A 95 6.44 11.71 6.06
C MET A 95 5.24 11.32 6.95
N LEU A 96 5.07 10.03 7.26
CA LEU A 96 3.95 9.57 8.09
C LEU A 96 4.08 10.04 9.54
N VAL A 97 5.27 9.96 10.13
CA VAL A 97 5.49 10.41 11.51
C VAL A 97 5.26 11.92 11.64
N THR A 98 5.80 12.70 10.70
CA THR A 98 5.62 14.16 10.72
C THR A 98 4.17 14.57 10.43
N GLY A 99 3.48 13.87 9.53
CA GLY A 99 2.04 14.05 9.30
C GLY A 99 1.20 13.77 10.55
N TYR A 100 1.47 12.67 11.24
CA TYR A 100 0.73 12.28 12.45
C TYR A 100 0.91 13.28 13.61
N ILE A 101 2.10 13.86 13.75
CA ILE A 101 2.37 14.89 14.77
C ILE A 101 1.71 16.23 14.42
N GLY A 102 1.50 16.50 13.13
CA GLY A 102 0.92 17.76 12.65
C GLY A 102 -0.61 17.82 12.64
N GLU A 103 -1.30 16.67 12.71
CA GLU A 103 -2.76 16.57 12.88
C GLU A 103 -3.20 16.82 14.32
#